data_AF-A0A7S1WLQ7-F1
#
_entry.id   AF-A0A7S1WLQ7-F1
#
_cell.length_a   1.000
_cell.length_b   1.000
_cell.length_c   1.000
_cell.angle_alpha   90.00
_cell.angle_beta   90.00
_cell.angle_gamma   90.00
#
_symmetry.space_group_name_H-M   'P 1'
#
loop_
_entity.id
_entity.type
_entity.pdbx_description
1 polymer ?
#
loop_
_entity_poly.entity_id
_entity_poly.type
_entity_poly.pdbx_seq_one_letter_code
_entity_poly.pdbx_strand_id
1 'polypeptide(L)'
;ELPRHLAEVSRGLAGLLGARPQDIAPVPSAAAGMHAVLRSWQRHFKPGPGQRVLVPAAARGSTRRLLRKMSEESGFQVDQVSFDLPVEGEEALLDALGPALQPATALVVLDA
;
A
#
# COMPACT_ATOMS: atom_id res chain seq x y z
N GLU A 1 -22.06 15.66 -18.37
CA GLU A 1 -20.67 16.19 -18.31
C GLU A 1 -19.72 15.44 -17.37
N LEU A 2 -19.91 15.37 -16.05
CA LEU A 2 -18.90 14.78 -15.14
C LEU A 2 -18.44 13.35 -15.50
N PRO A 3 -19.33 12.37 -15.80
CA PRO A 3 -18.89 11.02 -16.16
C PRO A 3 -17.99 10.98 -17.40
N ARG A 4 -18.24 11.85 -18.38
CA ARG A 4 -17.43 11.97 -19.60
C ARG A 4 -16.02 12.46 -19.27
N HIS A 5 -15.89 13.51 -18.48
CA HIS A 5 -14.58 14.05 -18.09
C HIS A 5 -13.77 13.06 -17.26
N LEU A 6 -14.42 12.32 -16.34
CA LEU A 6 -13.74 11.26 -15.58
C LEU A 6 -13.21 10.16 -16.51
N ALA A 7 -14.00 9.74 -17.50
CA ALA A 7 -13.56 8.75 -18.48
C ALA A 7 -12.42 9.25 -19.38
N GLU A 8 -12.39 10.54 -19.71
CA GLU A 8 -11.29 11.16 -20.46
C GLU A 8 -9.99 11.19 -19.65
N VAL A 9 -10.05 11.66 -18.40
CA VAL A 9 -8.88 11.70 -17.51
C VAL A 9 -8.34 10.30 -17.22
N SER A 10 -9.23 9.34 -16.91
CA SER A 10 -8.81 7.95 -16.65
C SER A 10 -8.14 7.33 -17.88
N ARG A 11 -8.62 7.58 -19.10
CA ARG A 11 -7.98 7.08 -20.33
C ARG A 11 -6.60 7.71 -20.55
N GLY A 12 -6.48 9.03 -20.33
CA GLY A 12 -5.19 9.72 -20.47
C GLY A 12 -4.14 9.18 -19.49
N LEU A 13 -4.52 9.02 -18.22
CA LEU A 13 -3.63 8.45 -17.19
C LEU A 13 -3.30 6.98 -17.45
N ALA A 14 -4.27 6.19 -17.91
CA ALA A 14 -4.04 4.79 -18.27
C ALA A 14 -2.98 4.67 -19.37
N GLY A 15 -3.05 5.51 -20.41
CA GLY A 15 -2.06 5.57 -21.48
C GLY A 15 -0.66 5.94 -20.96
N LEU A 16 -0.57 6.91 -20.04
CA LEU A 16 0.69 7.30 -19.42
C LEU A 16 1.33 6.17 -18.59
N LEU A 17 0.51 5.40 -17.88
CA LEU A 17 0.97 4.35 -16.95
C LEU A 17 1.09 2.97 -17.58
N GLY A 18 0.72 2.80 -18.86
CA GLY A 18 0.64 1.48 -19.50
C GLY A 18 -0.43 0.58 -18.88
N ALA A 19 -1.46 1.17 -18.27
CA ALA A 19 -2.55 0.45 -17.60
C ALA A 19 -3.81 0.41 -18.48
N ARG A 20 -4.83 -0.37 -18.07
CA ARG A 20 -6.15 -0.31 -18.72
C ARG A 20 -6.99 0.80 -18.08
N PRO A 21 -7.85 1.51 -18.84
CA PRO A 21 -8.68 2.58 -18.28
C PRO A 21 -9.54 2.15 -17.09
N GLN A 22 -10.03 0.91 -17.10
CA GLN A 22 -10.82 0.33 -15.99
C GLN A 22 -10.01 0.06 -14.71
N ASP A 23 -8.67 0.09 -14.78
CA ASP A 23 -7.79 -0.06 -13.61
C ASP A 23 -7.48 1.31 -12.96
N ILE A 24 -7.96 2.42 -13.53
CA ILE A 24 -7.73 3.77 -13.02
C ILE A 24 -8.95 4.30 -12.26
N ALA A 25 -8.76 4.54 -10.97
CA ALA A 25 -9.74 5.19 -10.10
C ALA A 25 -9.29 6.63 -9.76
N PRO A 26 -10.05 7.66 -10.15
CA PRO A 26 -9.80 9.03 -9.70
C PRO A 26 -10.00 9.15 -8.19
N VAL A 27 -8.98 9.65 -7.49
CA VAL A 27 -9.00 9.86 -6.03
C VAL A 27 -8.50 11.26 -5.69
N PRO A 28 -8.98 11.86 -4.59
CA PRO A 28 -8.65 13.25 -4.25
C PRO A 28 -7.22 13.43 -3.74
N SER A 29 -6.54 12.36 -3.33
CA SER A 29 -5.13 12.39 -2.91
C SER A 29 -4.52 10.98 -2.87
N ALA A 30 -3.19 10.89 -2.85
CA ALA A 30 -2.48 9.62 -2.67
C ALA A 30 -2.87 8.94 -1.34
N ALA A 31 -3.06 9.70 -0.27
CA ALA A 31 -3.50 9.16 1.02
C ALA A 31 -4.92 8.56 0.93
N ALA A 32 -5.85 9.21 0.22
CA ALA A 32 -7.19 8.67 0.00
C ALA A 32 -7.16 7.37 -0.80
N GLY A 33 -6.30 7.30 -1.84
CA GLY A 33 -6.07 6.06 -2.60
C GLY A 33 -5.53 4.94 -1.72
N MET A 34 -4.48 5.21 -0.94
CA MET A 34 -3.89 4.24 0.00
C MET A 34 -4.93 3.74 1.02
N HIS A 35 -5.75 4.65 1.57
CA HIS A 35 -6.81 4.28 2.50
C HIS A 35 -7.86 3.35 1.84
N ALA A 36 -8.25 3.64 0.59
CA ALA A 36 -9.20 2.82 -0.14
C ALA A 36 -8.67 1.40 -0.37
N VAL A 37 -7.41 1.28 -0.82
CA VAL A 37 -6.76 -0.02 -1.05
C VAL A 37 -6.63 -0.83 0.25
N LEU A 38 -6.09 -0.23 1.32
CA LEU A 38 -5.90 -0.93 2.59
C LEU A 38 -7.22 -1.38 3.22
N ARG A 39 -8.26 -0.54 3.19
CA ARG A 39 -9.59 -0.91 3.69
C ARG A 39 -10.27 -1.97 2.82
N SER A 40 -10.08 -1.92 1.51
CA SER A 40 -10.53 -2.97 0.60
C SER A 40 -9.87 -4.30 0.93
N TRP A 41 -8.55 -4.30 1.08
CA TRP A 41 -7.78 -5.49 1.44
C TRP A 41 -8.26 -6.11 2.76
N GLN A 42 -8.44 -5.29 3.82
CA GLN A 42 -8.95 -5.78 5.10
C GLN A 42 -10.34 -6.43 4.99
N ARG A 43 -11.24 -5.88 4.17
CA ARG A 43 -12.60 -6.43 4.01
C ARG A 43 -12.63 -7.74 3.22
N HIS A 44 -11.81 -7.81 2.17
CA HIS A 44 -11.81 -8.96 1.26
C HIS A 44 -10.97 -10.12 1.78
N PHE A 45 -9.80 -9.84 2.33
CA PHE A 45 -8.86 -10.87 2.81
C PHE A 45 -9.01 -11.16 4.31
N LYS A 46 -9.72 -10.30 5.06
CA LYS A 46 -10.05 -10.48 6.49
C LYS A 46 -8.84 -10.91 7.32
N PRO A 47 -7.76 -10.11 7.31
CA PRO A 47 -6.53 -10.48 7.99
C PRO A 47 -6.78 -10.59 9.50
N GLY A 48 -6.13 -11.53 10.16
CA GLY A 48 -6.40 -11.87 11.57
C GLY A 48 -5.17 -12.15 12.41
N PRO A 49 -5.36 -12.64 13.66
CA PRO A 49 -4.28 -13.07 14.52
C PRO A 49 -3.33 -14.05 13.81
N GLY A 50 -2.03 -13.84 14.01
CA GLY A 50 -0.98 -14.65 13.38
C GLY A 50 -0.52 -14.14 12.01
N GLN A 51 -1.29 -13.28 11.32
CA GLN A 51 -0.84 -12.64 10.08
C GLN A 51 -0.09 -11.34 10.35
N ARG A 52 0.81 -11.01 9.43
CA ARG A 52 1.75 -9.88 9.56
C ARG A 52 1.64 -8.95 8.35
N VAL A 53 1.72 -7.65 8.60
CA VAL A 53 1.82 -6.60 7.59
C VAL A 53 3.14 -5.91 7.76
N LEU A 54 3.97 -5.91 6.72
CA LEU A 54 5.27 -5.27 6.73
C LEU A 54 5.19 -3.85 6.17
N VAL A 55 5.77 -2.88 6.87
CA VAL A 55 5.82 -1.48 6.43
C VAL A 55 7.19 -0.85 6.77
N PRO A 56 7.79 -0.03 5.89
CA PRO A 56 9.00 0.71 6.23
C PRO A 56 8.78 1.67 7.40
N ALA A 57 9.78 1.83 8.27
CA ALA A 57 9.76 2.83 9.34
C ALA A 57 9.64 4.26 8.78
N ALA A 58 10.20 4.48 7.58
CA ALA A 58 10.13 5.73 6.83
C ALA A 58 8.74 5.99 6.21
N ALA A 59 7.80 5.04 6.28
CA ALA A 59 6.49 5.20 5.66
C ALA A 59 5.72 6.40 6.23
N ARG A 60 4.90 7.02 5.38
CA ARG A 60 4.12 8.21 5.74
C ARG A 60 3.26 7.96 6.97
N GLY A 61 3.13 9.00 7.80
CA GLY A 61 2.42 8.91 9.07
C GLY A 61 0.95 8.51 8.93
N SER A 62 0.28 8.90 7.84
CA SER A 62 -1.12 8.49 7.55
C SER A 62 -1.24 6.98 7.40
N THR A 63 -0.34 6.38 6.62
CA THR A 63 -0.30 4.94 6.35
C THR A 63 -0.04 4.15 7.63
N ARG A 64 0.95 4.56 8.45
CA ARG A 64 1.21 3.93 9.74
C ARG A 64 0.05 4.03 10.73
N ARG A 65 -0.60 5.19 10.81
CA ARG A 65 -1.78 5.38 11.67
C ARG A 65 -2.96 4.51 11.24
N LEU A 66 -3.20 4.40 9.93
CA LEU A 66 -4.26 3.57 9.40
C LEU A 66 -4.00 2.09 9.66
N LEU A 67 -2.78 1.60 9.38
CA LEU A 67 -2.40 0.21 9.63
C LEU A 67 -2.52 -0.16 11.12
N ARG A 68 -2.09 0.73 12.02
CA ARG A 68 -2.26 0.51 13.46
C ARG A 68 -3.74 0.38 13.84
N LYS A 69 -4.60 1.28 13.36
CA LYS A 69 -6.05 1.20 13.62
C LYS A 69 -6.65 -0.10 13.08
N MET A 70 -6.26 -0.51 11.87
CA MET A 70 -6.75 -1.76 11.28
C MET A 70 -6.25 -3.00 12.03
N SER A 71 -5.02 -2.95 12.53
CA SER A 71 -4.43 -3.99 13.38
C SER A 71 -5.21 -4.13 14.69
N GLU A 72 -5.56 -3.02 15.34
CA GLU A 72 -6.42 -3.01 16.54
C GLU A 72 -7.82 -3.61 16.27
N GLU A 73 -8.39 -3.33 15.09
CA GLU A 73 -9.72 -3.83 14.69
C GLU A 73 -9.73 -5.32 14.31
N SER A 74 -8.63 -5.87 13.80
CA SER A 74 -8.60 -7.20 13.17
C SER A 74 -7.62 -8.20 13.80
N GLY A 75 -6.67 -7.74 14.61
CA GLY A 75 -5.73 -8.57 15.37
C GLY A 75 -4.48 -9.03 14.62
N PHE A 76 -4.26 -8.59 13.37
CA PHE A 76 -2.99 -8.82 12.67
C PHE A 76 -1.87 -7.95 13.24
N GLN A 77 -0.60 -8.32 13.03
CA GLN A 77 0.56 -7.58 13.50
C GLN A 77 1.12 -6.64 12.43
N VAL A 78 1.62 -5.48 12.83
CA VAL A 78 2.31 -4.54 11.93
C VAL A 78 3.78 -4.52 12.28
N ASP A 79 4.60 -5.02 11.36
CA ASP A 79 6.05 -5.03 11.48
C ASP A 79 6.65 -3.81 10.79
N GLN A 80 7.61 -3.19 11.46
CA GLN A 80 8.39 -2.10 10.90
C GLN A 80 9.78 -2.60 10.51
N VAL A 81 10.16 -2.31 9.27
CA VAL A 81 11.52 -2.53 8.77
C VAL A 81 12.19 -1.18 8.53
N SER A 82 13.42 -1.05 8.99
CA SER A 82 14.23 0.16 8.80
C SER A 82 15.34 -0.12 7.81
N PHE A 83 15.56 0.81 6.90
CA PHE A 83 16.70 0.84 6.00
C PHE A 83 17.05 2.30 5.71
N ASP A 84 18.30 2.54 5.37
CA ASP A 84 18.77 3.89 5.09
C ASP A 84 18.31 4.36 3.70
N LEU A 85 17.94 5.63 3.62
CA LEU A 85 17.57 6.30 2.39
C LEU A 85 18.66 7.31 2.00
N PRO A 86 19.02 7.43 0.71
CA PRO A 86 18.50 6.66 -0.42
C PRO A 86 19.03 5.22 -0.42
N VAL A 87 18.20 4.28 -0.88
CA VAL A 87 18.66 2.89 -1.03
C VAL A 87 19.58 2.79 -2.23
N GLU A 88 20.75 2.16 -2.07
CA GLU A 88 21.78 2.02 -3.10
C GLU A 88 21.43 0.91 -4.12
N GLY A 89 20.27 1.03 -4.75
CA GLY A 89 19.79 0.08 -5.75
C GLY A 89 18.87 -1.01 -5.21
N GLU A 90 18.51 -1.93 -6.10
CA GLU A 90 17.50 -2.96 -5.84
C GLU A 90 17.98 -4.02 -4.82
N GLU A 91 19.22 -4.49 -4.94
CA GLU A 91 19.78 -5.52 -4.04
C GLU A 91 19.78 -5.05 -2.59
N ALA A 92 20.19 -3.80 -2.33
CA ALA A 92 20.17 -3.23 -0.99
C ALA A 92 18.73 -3.14 -0.39
N LEU A 93 17.71 -2.91 -1.22
CA LEU A 93 16.32 -2.94 -0.77
C LEU A 93 15.87 -4.36 -0.44
N LEU A 94 16.22 -5.32 -1.29
CA LEU A 94 15.87 -6.72 -1.11
C LEU A 94 16.57 -7.32 0.11
N ASP A 95 17.83 -6.98 0.37
CA ASP A 95 18.58 -7.41 1.55
C ASP A 95 17.98 -6.84 2.84
N ALA A 96 17.44 -5.62 2.79
CA ALA A 96 16.74 -5.02 3.93
C ALA A 96 15.35 -5.65 4.18
N LEU A 97 14.57 -5.87 3.12
CA LEU A 97 13.20 -6.38 3.23
C LEU A 97 13.13 -7.90 3.42
N GLY A 98 14.02 -8.64 2.76
CA GLY A 98 14.02 -10.10 2.68
C GLY A 98 13.94 -10.79 4.04
N PRO A 99 14.80 -10.47 5.02
CA PRO A 99 14.75 -11.06 6.36
C PRO A 99 13.44 -10.76 7.11
N ALA A 100 12.78 -9.65 6.80
CA ALA A 100 11.52 -9.25 7.43
C ALA A 100 10.29 -9.90 6.76
N LEU A 101 10.43 -10.49 5.57
CA LEU A 101 9.37 -11.28 4.94
C LEU A 101 9.29 -12.66 5.61
N GLN A 102 8.24 -12.87 6.38
CA GLN A 102 7.97 -14.12 7.09
C GLN A 102 6.88 -14.91 6.35
N PRO A 103 6.76 -16.24 6.57
CA PRO A 103 5.68 -17.04 5.98
C PRO A 103 4.27 -16.51 6.27
N ALA A 104 4.11 -15.78 7.37
CA ALA A 104 2.85 -15.16 7.77
C ALA A 104 2.65 -13.71 7.25
N THR A 105 3.60 -13.17 6.48
CA THR A 105 3.48 -11.83 5.89
C THR A 105 2.41 -11.86 4.79
N ALA A 106 1.29 -11.21 5.06
CA ALA A 106 0.11 -11.17 4.18
C ALA A 106 0.05 -9.92 3.29
N LEU A 107 0.81 -8.88 3.64
CA LEU A 107 0.88 -7.63 2.89
C LEU A 107 2.20 -6.90 3.17
N VAL A 108 2.77 -6.29 2.14
CA VAL A 108 3.89 -5.34 2.24
C VAL A 108 3.39 -3.98 1.73
N VAL A 109 3.60 -2.93 2.51
CA VAL A 109 3.18 -1.56 2.15
C VAL A 109 4.42 -0.68 1.99
N LEU A 110 4.74 -0.34 0.74
CA LEU A 110 5.84 0.57 0.40
C LEU A 110 5.25 1.93 0.00
N ASP A 111 5.54 2.97 0.80
CA ASP A 111 5.04 4.34 0.64
C ASP A 111 6.13 5.31 1.10
N ALA A 112 6.84 5.92 0.14
CA ALA A 112 7.84 6.95 0.37
C ALA A 112 7.24 8.34 0.02
#